data_AF-A0A1B1TFP0-F1
#
_entry.id   AF-A0A1B1TFP0-F1
#
_cell.length_a   1.000
_cell.length_b   1.000
_cell.length_c   1.000
_cell.angle_alpha   90.00
_cell.angle_beta   90.00
_cell.angle_gamma   90.00
#
_symmetry.space_group_name_H-M   'P 1'
#
loop_
_entity.id
_entity.type
_entity.pdbx_description
1 polymer ?
#
loop_
_entity_poly.entity_id
_entity_poly.type
_entity_poly.pdbx_seq_one_letter_code
_entity_poly.pdbx_strand_id
1 'polypeptide(L)'
;MSGEHDEHHHPSAWGPHHWDHGAPHNSWAPLMMSIGFGIFLFMLASAFNNDVVDASYIPLVMVGLLVVLFGLIIWWRQDMSFDGTYEPMSTGTPFKNIQIRKVGMWVFLMSEMMVFTSLFSTYIRYRTGIENCQTVFERGDWVEQGYTLETGEALICFEPASHLIASSWWHIAPGAINTFALIVSSFTIVQALRYASKPVGEIDENRRKKLVTRYLGSTWLLAIIFLTLKMVEWFIGFYVPEISFLGIHEHDIKSLVAEGYMINADHYHHHDWVDPVTGATMLADISVGASTFYVTTGTHGVHVFGGIVGLTYMTLKASRGGYTPKNAVSIEYFGLYWHFVDLVWVIVFPFFYLY
;
A
#
# COMPACT_ATOMS: atom_id res chain seq x y z
N MET A 1 44.42 38.90 14.01
CA MET A 1 44.20 37.82 13.04
C MET A 1 44.46 36.50 13.76
N SER A 2 43.47 35.99 14.49
CA SER A 2 43.46 34.61 14.97
C SER A 2 42.80 33.79 13.86
N GLY A 3 43.57 32.93 13.21
CA GLY A 3 43.01 31.93 12.31
C GLY A 3 42.23 30.92 13.12
N GLU A 4 40.90 30.95 12.99
CA GLU A 4 40.08 29.81 13.33
C GLU A 4 40.45 28.70 12.34
N HIS A 5 41.11 27.67 12.85
CA HIS A 5 41.17 26.38 12.18
C HIS A 5 39.75 25.81 12.21
N ASP A 6 39.05 25.86 11.08
CA ASP A 6 37.84 25.07 10.86
C ASP A 6 38.23 23.59 10.99
N GLU A 7 38.02 23.02 12.18
CA GLU A 7 38.06 21.57 12.37
C GLU A 7 36.94 20.97 11.51
N HIS A 8 37.31 20.45 10.34
CA HIS A 8 36.44 19.66 9.48
C HIS A 8 36.02 18.39 10.24
N HIS A 9 34.98 18.47 11.06
CA HIS A 9 34.33 17.30 11.65
C HIS A 9 33.77 16.45 10.51
N HIS A 10 34.48 15.36 10.17
CA HIS A 10 33.93 14.36 9.28
C HIS A 10 32.60 13.85 9.86
N PRO A 11 31.50 13.94 9.10
CA PRO A 11 30.20 13.46 9.57
C PRO A 11 30.31 12.01 10.04
N SER A 12 29.76 11.65 11.20
CA SER A 12 29.89 10.27 11.69
C SER A 12 29.19 9.27 10.74
N ALA A 13 29.74 8.07 10.59
CA ALA A 13 29.16 7.00 9.78
C ALA A 13 27.75 6.55 10.20
N TRP A 14 27.25 7.05 11.34
CA TRP A 14 26.03 6.64 12.02
C TRP A 14 25.06 7.80 12.32
N GLY A 15 25.51 9.05 12.16
CA GLY A 15 24.78 10.26 12.56
C GLY A 15 24.37 11.12 11.36
N PRO A 16 23.63 12.23 11.59
CA PRO A 16 23.11 13.08 10.52
C PRO A 16 24.23 13.62 9.62
N HIS A 17 23.95 13.71 8.31
CA HIS A 17 24.90 14.19 7.33
C HIS A 17 24.50 15.58 6.82
N HIS A 18 25.48 16.47 6.72
CA HIS A 18 25.32 17.77 6.07
C HIS A 18 25.69 17.64 4.58
N TRP A 19 24.82 18.19 3.72
CA TRP A 19 24.96 18.12 2.25
C TRP A 19 25.75 19.30 1.66
N ASP A 20 26.29 20.17 2.51
CA ASP A 20 27.14 21.31 2.17
C ASP A 20 28.47 20.88 1.52
N HIS A 21 28.97 19.69 1.87
CA HIS A 21 30.21 19.13 1.32
C HIS A 21 29.99 17.99 0.30
N GLY A 22 28.76 17.77 -0.15
CA GLY A 22 28.40 16.69 -1.09
C GLY A 22 27.79 15.47 -0.41
N ALA A 23 27.62 14.38 -1.17
CA ALA A 23 26.98 13.17 -0.66
C ALA A 23 27.85 12.51 0.44
N PRO A 24 27.27 12.02 1.54
CA PRO A 24 28.04 11.40 2.62
C PRO A 24 28.71 10.10 2.15
N HIS A 25 30.02 10.13 1.97
CA HIS A 25 30.81 9.02 1.44
C HIS A 25 31.08 7.89 2.45
N ASN A 26 30.63 8.01 3.69
CA ASN A 26 30.95 7.09 4.79
C ASN A 26 29.73 6.41 5.45
N SER A 27 28.56 6.45 4.81
CA SER A 27 27.39 5.72 5.31
C SER A 27 27.55 4.22 5.11
N TRP A 28 27.34 3.45 6.18
CA TRP A 28 27.28 1.98 6.14
C TRP A 28 25.93 1.43 5.73
N ALA A 29 24.89 2.29 5.64
CA ALA A 29 23.53 1.84 5.39
C ALA A 29 23.37 1.09 4.05
N PRO A 30 23.94 1.56 2.92
CA PRO A 30 23.84 0.82 1.66
C PRO A 30 24.41 -0.59 1.74
N LEU A 31 25.61 -0.74 2.32
CA LEU A 31 26.27 -2.04 2.47
C LEU A 31 25.46 -2.99 3.37
N MET A 32 25.00 -2.50 4.52
CA MET A 32 24.18 -3.28 5.46
C MET A 32 22.87 -3.73 4.81
N MET A 33 22.18 -2.84 4.10
CA MET A 33 20.95 -3.17 3.38
C MET A 33 21.21 -4.22 2.29
N SER A 34 22.27 -4.08 1.49
CA SER A 34 22.62 -5.06 0.44
C SER A 34 22.90 -6.45 1.02
N ILE A 35 23.66 -6.54 2.13
CA ILE A 35 23.91 -7.81 2.83
C ILE A 35 22.60 -8.38 3.39
N GLY A 36 21.78 -7.55 4.03
CA GLY A 36 20.49 -7.95 4.57
C GLY A 36 19.54 -8.50 3.51
N PHE A 37 19.42 -7.81 2.36
CA PHE A 37 18.63 -8.29 1.22
C PHE A 37 19.19 -9.59 0.63
N GLY A 38 20.52 -9.73 0.55
CA GLY A 38 21.15 -10.98 0.09
C GLY A 38 20.80 -12.17 0.99
N ILE A 39 20.91 -11.99 2.31
CA ILE A 39 20.52 -13.02 3.29
C ILE A 39 19.02 -13.31 3.17
N PHE A 40 18.18 -12.28 3.17
CA PHE A 40 16.73 -12.43 3.08
C PHE A 40 16.31 -13.22 1.84
N LEU A 41 16.75 -12.81 0.64
CA LEU A 41 16.34 -13.44 -0.61
C LEU A 41 16.86 -14.88 -0.74
N PHE A 42 18.12 -15.13 -0.36
CA PHE A 42 18.70 -16.48 -0.47
C PHE A 42 18.04 -17.46 0.52
N MET A 43 17.74 -17.00 1.73
CA MET A 43 17.12 -17.82 2.77
C MET A 43 15.64 -18.04 2.48
N LEU A 44 14.95 -17.04 1.94
CA LEU A 44 13.58 -17.18 1.48
C LEU A 44 13.52 -18.21 0.34
N ALA A 45 14.40 -18.10 -0.66
CA ALA A 45 14.47 -19.07 -1.76
C ALA A 45 14.77 -20.49 -1.26
N SER A 46 15.67 -20.62 -0.27
CA SER A 46 16.00 -21.92 0.33
C SER A 46 14.84 -22.51 1.14
N ALA A 47 14.04 -21.66 1.79
CA ALA A 47 12.87 -22.09 2.57
C ALA A 47 11.77 -22.71 1.69
N PHE A 48 11.66 -22.29 0.42
CA PHE A 48 10.66 -22.76 -0.53
C PHE A 48 11.20 -23.82 -1.52
N ASN A 49 12.33 -24.45 -1.22
CA ASN A 49 12.95 -25.43 -2.11
C ASN A 49 12.38 -26.85 -1.89
N ASN A 50 11.79 -27.45 -2.94
CA ASN A 50 11.21 -28.82 -3.02
C ASN A 50 9.75 -29.00 -2.54
N ASP A 51 8.81 -28.17 -2.97
CA ASP A 51 7.35 -28.26 -2.69
C ASP A 51 6.92 -28.26 -1.21
N VAL A 52 7.88 -28.28 -0.29
CA VAL A 52 7.68 -28.26 1.17
C VAL A 52 8.42 -27.06 1.74
N VAL A 53 7.75 -26.31 2.61
CA VAL A 53 8.37 -25.17 3.30
C VAL A 53 9.24 -25.69 4.43
N ASP A 54 10.56 -25.54 4.29
CA ASP A 54 11.50 -25.88 5.36
C ASP A 54 11.58 -24.72 6.37
N ALA A 55 10.88 -24.92 7.50
CA ALA A 55 10.79 -23.94 8.58
C ALA A 55 12.15 -23.63 9.24
N SER A 56 13.19 -24.44 9.04
CA SER A 56 14.51 -24.22 9.61
C SER A 56 15.21 -22.95 9.08
N TYR A 57 14.83 -22.47 7.89
CA TYR A 57 15.37 -21.23 7.30
C TYR A 57 14.65 -19.97 7.80
N ILE A 58 13.46 -20.08 8.40
CA ILE A 58 12.66 -18.92 8.87
C ILE A 58 13.45 -18.01 9.83
N PRO A 59 14.21 -18.52 10.83
CA PRO A 59 15.03 -17.66 11.68
C PRO A 59 16.05 -16.83 10.89
N LEU A 60 16.68 -17.40 9.85
CA LEU A 60 17.64 -16.68 9.02
C LEU A 60 16.97 -15.65 8.10
N VAL A 61 15.76 -15.94 7.61
CA VAL A 61 14.92 -14.94 6.91
C VAL A 61 14.66 -13.74 7.82
N MET A 62 14.30 -13.99 9.08
CA MET A 62 14.08 -12.92 10.07
C MET A 62 15.35 -12.13 10.37
N VAL A 63 16.51 -12.79 10.46
CA VAL A 63 17.81 -12.10 10.61
C VAL A 63 18.08 -11.19 9.41
N GLY A 64 17.86 -11.66 8.19
CA GLY A 64 17.98 -10.83 6.98
C GLY A 64 17.11 -9.57 7.05
N LEU A 65 15.83 -9.72 7.41
CA LEU A 65 14.91 -8.60 7.58
C LEU A 65 15.34 -7.62 8.68
N LEU A 66 15.84 -8.12 9.82
CA LEU A 66 16.33 -7.27 10.91
C LEU A 66 17.56 -6.45 10.48
N VAL A 67 18.48 -7.04 9.70
CA VAL A 67 19.65 -6.34 9.15
C VAL A 67 19.21 -5.24 8.18
N VAL A 68 18.23 -5.53 7.30
CA VAL A 68 17.64 -4.52 6.41
C VAL A 68 17.00 -3.40 7.22
N LEU A 69 16.18 -3.72 8.22
CA LEU A 69 15.52 -2.73 9.08
C LEU A 69 16.54 -1.85 9.81
N PHE A 70 17.62 -2.42 10.33
CA PHE A 70 18.68 -1.67 10.99
C PHE A 70 19.37 -0.71 10.01
N GLY A 71 19.70 -1.19 8.80
CA GLY A 71 20.24 -0.36 7.72
C GLY A 71 19.29 0.78 7.32
N LEU A 72 17.99 0.50 7.20
CA LEU A 72 16.96 1.49 6.91
C LEU A 72 16.85 2.54 8.03
N ILE A 73 16.92 2.16 9.31
CA ILE A 73 16.86 3.12 10.42
C ILE A 73 18.09 4.05 10.38
N ILE A 74 19.28 3.52 10.10
CA ILE A 74 20.49 4.34 9.96
C ILE A 74 20.31 5.33 8.81
N TRP A 75 19.91 4.84 7.64
CA TRP A 75 19.65 5.69 6.47
C TRP A 75 18.59 6.75 6.76
N TRP A 76 17.50 6.38 7.44
CA TRP A 76 16.43 7.28 7.82
C TRP A 76 16.92 8.39 8.76
N ARG A 77 17.75 8.07 9.76
CA ARG A 77 18.33 9.06 10.66
C ARG A 77 19.34 9.97 9.97
N GLN A 78 20.05 9.44 8.96
CA GLN A 78 21.07 10.15 8.22
C GLN A 78 20.50 11.15 7.22
N ASP A 79 19.43 10.76 6.53
CA ASP A 79 19.00 11.43 5.30
C ASP A 79 17.56 11.95 5.35
N MET A 80 16.66 11.24 6.04
CA MET A 80 15.23 11.59 6.14
C MET A 80 14.92 12.51 7.34
N SER A 81 15.94 13.06 8.02
CA SER A 81 15.72 13.98 9.14
C SER A 81 15.14 15.32 8.68
N PHE A 82 15.43 15.78 7.45
CA PHE A 82 14.93 17.03 6.85
C PHE A 82 15.02 18.24 7.79
N ASP A 83 16.21 18.51 8.32
CA ASP A 83 16.44 19.61 9.27
C ASP A 83 16.63 20.97 8.60
N GLY A 84 16.34 21.08 7.29
CA GLY A 84 16.40 22.33 6.53
C GLY A 84 17.80 22.69 6.01
N THR A 85 18.68 21.71 5.89
CA THR A 85 19.99 21.85 5.23
C THR A 85 19.82 22.08 3.73
N TYR A 86 20.80 22.76 3.12
CA TYR A 86 20.86 23.03 1.68
C TYR A 86 20.66 21.74 0.87
N GLU A 87 19.72 21.76 -0.08
CA GLU A 87 19.53 20.68 -1.03
C GLU A 87 20.20 21.02 -2.37
N PRO A 88 20.99 20.10 -2.95
CA PRO A 88 21.63 20.35 -4.23
C PRO A 88 20.58 20.41 -5.36
N MET A 89 20.82 21.32 -6.30
CA MET A 89 20.02 21.48 -7.50
C MET A 89 20.50 20.53 -8.60
N SER A 90 19.56 19.97 -9.35
CA SER A 90 19.84 19.17 -10.53
C SER A 90 20.52 20.02 -11.62
N THR A 91 21.61 19.49 -12.17
CA THR A 91 22.43 20.12 -13.21
C THR A 91 22.08 19.65 -14.62
N GLY A 92 21.39 18.51 -14.75
CA GLY A 92 21.04 17.87 -16.03
C GLY A 92 19.71 18.34 -16.61
N THR A 93 19.62 18.40 -17.95
CA THR A 93 18.37 18.58 -18.70
C THR A 93 17.61 17.26 -18.80
N PRO A 94 16.27 17.23 -18.68
CA PRO A 94 15.35 18.38 -18.68
C PRO A 94 15.14 19.06 -17.31
N PHE A 95 15.63 18.50 -16.21
CA PHE A 95 15.33 18.95 -14.84
C PHE A 95 16.30 19.99 -14.27
N LYS A 96 16.83 20.89 -15.09
CA LYS A 96 17.83 21.88 -14.65
C LYS A 96 17.21 22.85 -13.64
N ASN A 97 17.93 23.15 -12.56
CA ASN A 97 17.52 24.07 -11.47
C ASN A 97 16.32 23.59 -10.62
N ILE A 98 16.03 22.29 -10.60
CA ILE A 98 15.04 21.69 -9.70
C ILE A 98 15.79 20.96 -8.57
N GLN A 99 15.27 20.97 -7.35
CA GLN A 99 15.81 20.20 -6.23
C GLN A 99 15.94 18.71 -6.60
N ILE A 100 17.11 18.11 -6.34
CA ILE A 100 17.38 16.75 -6.81
C ILE A 100 16.44 15.71 -6.20
N ARG A 101 16.03 15.89 -4.93
CA ARG A 101 15.09 14.98 -4.24
C ARG A 101 13.70 15.05 -4.84
N LYS A 102 13.26 16.23 -5.27
CA LYS A 102 11.98 16.41 -5.97
C LYS A 102 11.97 15.63 -7.29
N VAL A 103 13.04 15.73 -8.07
CA VAL A 103 13.21 14.95 -9.30
C VAL A 103 13.27 13.45 -8.99
N GLY A 104 14.01 13.07 -7.95
CA GLY A 104 14.08 11.68 -7.48
C GLY A 104 12.71 11.12 -7.11
N MET A 105 11.87 11.88 -6.40
CA MET A 105 10.50 11.47 -6.09
C MET A 105 9.63 11.35 -7.34
N TRP A 106 9.77 12.22 -8.34
CA TRP A 106 9.02 12.06 -9.58
C TRP A 106 9.41 10.78 -10.32
N VAL A 107 10.71 10.49 -10.41
CA VAL A 107 11.20 9.25 -11.04
C VAL A 107 10.72 8.01 -10.29
N PHE A 108 10.78 8.03 -8.96
CA PHE A 108 10.24 6.96 -8.12
C PHE A 108 8.72 6.79 -8.32
N LEU A 109 7.93 7.87 -8.33
CA LEU A 109 6.50 7.76 -8.56
C LEU A 109 6.16 7.28 -9.97
N MET A 110 6.97 7.63 -10.98
CA MET A 110 6.83 7.09 -12.32
C MET A 110 7.12 5.58 -12.36
N SER A 111 8.11 5.08 -11.60
CA SER A 111 8.35 3.64 -11.50
C SER A 111 7.19 2.90 -10.84
N GLU A 112 6.63 3.45 -9.76
CA GLU A 112 5.46 2.85 -9.12
C GLU A 112 4.23 2.86 -10.04
N MET A 113 4.03 3.93 -10.82
CA MET A 113 2.97 3.98 -11.83
C MET A 113 3.12 2.87 -12.87
N MET A 114 4.34 2.56 -13.30
CA MET A 114 4.60 1.46 -14.24
C MET A 114 4.29 0.09 -13.62
N VAL A 115 4.61 -0.10 -12.33
CA VAL A 115 4.26 -1.34 -11.60
C VAL A 115 2.75 -1.51 -11.52
N PHE A 116 1.99 -0.50 -11.11
CA PHE A 116 0.52 -0.61 -11.07
C PHE A 116 -0.10 -0.77 -12.46
N THR A 117 0.44 -0.08 -13.47
CA THR A 117 -0.04 -0.20 -14.85
C THR A 117 0.12 -1.64 -15.38
N SER A 118 1.21 -2.32 -15.04
CA SER A 118 1.39 -3.72 -15.43
C SER A 118 0.39 -4.64 -14.71
N LEU A 119 0.14 -4.44 -13.41
CA LEU A 119 -0.87 -5.18 -12.65
C LEU A 119 -2.28 -4.99 -13.23
N PHE A 120 -2.68 -3.75 -13.55
CA PHE A 120 -3.97 -3.48 -14.18
C PHE A 120 -4.06 -4.06 -15.59
N SER A 121 -2.99 -3.98 -16.39
CA SER A 121 -2.96 -4.57 -17.73
C SER A 121 -3.11 -6.08 -17.68
N THR A 122 -2.44 -6.75 -16.74
CA THR A 122 -2.57 -8.18 -16.49
C THR A 122 -4.00 -8.55 -16.10
N TYR A 123 -4.62 -7.80 -15.17
CA TYR A 123 -6.01 -8.00 -14.80
C TYR A 123 -6.97 -7.90 -15.99
N ILE A 124 -6.88 -6.82 -16.78
CA ILE A 124 -7.72 -6.62 -17.96
C ILE A 124 -7.55 -7.79 -18.94
N ARG A 125 -6.30 -8.21 -19.19
CA ARG A 125 -6.01 -9.30 -20.13
C ARG A 125 -6.65 -10.62 -19.71
N TYR A 126 -6.56 -10.99 -18.43
CA TYR A 126 -7.20 -12.21 -17.93
C TYR A 126 -8.71 -12.10 -17.93
N ARG A 127 -9.25 -10.96 -17.50
CA ARG A 127 -10.69 -10.70 -17.48
C ARG A 127 -11.35 -10.77 -18.86
N THR A 128 -10.67 -10.29 -19.90
CA THR A 128 -11.19 -10.36 -21.28
C THR A 128 -10.86 -11.67 -21.98
N GLY A 129 -9.89 -12.43 -21.46
CA GLY A 129 -9.36 -13.63 -22.10
C GLY A 129 -9.96 -14.93 -21.59
N ILE A 130 -10.48 -14.96 -20.35
CA ILE A 130 -11.10 -16.12 -19.72
C ILE A 130 -12.62 -15.89 -19.65
N GLU A 131 -13.42 -16.91 -19.96
CA GLU A 131 -14.89 -16.82 -19.88
C GLU A 131 -15.35 -16.59 -18.43
N ASN A 132 -16.41 -15.79 -18.25
CA ASN A 132 -16.94 -15.47 -16.92
C ASN A 132 -17.67 -16.71 -16.34
N CYS A 133 -17.43 -17.02 -15.06
CA CYS A 133 -18.04 -18.19 -14.41
C CYS A 133 -19.57 -18.17 -14.47
N GLN A 134 -20.21 -17.02 -14.36
CA GLN A 134 -21.67 -16.89 -14.49
C GLN A 134 -22.15 -17.30 -15.89
N THR A 135 -21.43 -16.90 -16.95
CA THR A 135 -21.80 -17.26 -18.32
C THR A 135 -21.65 -18.75 -18.60
N VAL A 136 -20.66 -19.40 -17.98
CA VAL A 136 -20.50 -20.85 -18.06
C VAL A 136 -21.59 -21.56 -17.26
N PHE A 137 -21.88 -21.07 -16.05
CA PHE A 137 -22.96 -21.61 -15.22
C PHE A 137 -24.30 -21.61 -15.97
N GLU A 138 -24.66 -20.47 -16.59
CA GLU A 138 -25.89 -20.31 -17.37
C GLU A 138 -25.94 -21.19 -18.63
N ARG A 139 -24.78 -21.57 -19.19
CA ARG A 139 -24.68 -22.47 -20.35
C ARG A 139 -25.03 -23.92 -19.99
N GLY A 140 -24.81 -24.33 -18.73
CA GLY A 140 -25.17 -25.65 -18.21
C GLY A 140 -24.31 -26.81 -18.69
N ASP A 141 -23.31 -26.57 -19.55
CA ASP A 141 -22.44 -27.61 -20.11
C ASP A 141 -21.47 -28.20 -19.09
N TRP A 142 -21.24 -27.49 -17.99
CA TRP A 142 -20.44 -27.94 -16.85
C TRP A 142 -21.02 -29.20 -16.17
N VAL A 143 -22.35 -29.40 -16.22
CA VAL A 143 -23.00 -30.61 -15.69
C VAL A 143 -22.68 -31.83 -16.55
N GLU A 144 -22.79 -31.69 -17.87
CA GLU A 144 -22.51 -32.77 -18.82
C GLU A 144 -21.03 -33.13 -18.88
N GLN A 145 -20.16 -32.13 -18.73
CA GLN A 145 -18.71 -32.29 -18.73
C GLN A 145 -18.16 -32.79 -17.39
N GLY A 146 -19.01 -32.88 -16.35
CA GLY A 146 -18.63 -33.43 -15.06
C GLY A 146 -17.80 -32.49 -14.20
N TYR A 147 -17.93 -31.17 -14.33
CA TYR A 147 -17.28 -30.19 -13.46
C TYR A 147 -18.15 -29.87 -12.24
N THR A 148 -18.37 -30.88 -11.40
CA THR A 148 -19.26 -30.78 -10.24
C THR A 148 -18.52 -31.06 -8.95
N LEU A 149 -19.09 -30.62 -7.82
CA LEU A 149 -18.53 -30.91 -6.51
C LEU A 149 -18.41 -32.43 -6.24
N GLU A 150 -19.26 -33.25 -6.86
CA GLU A 150 -19.25 -34.71 -6.67
C GLU A 150 -18.10 -35.40 -7.43
N THR A 151 -17.73 -34.90 -8.60
CA THR A 151 -16.62 -35.43 -9.40
C THR A 151 -15.27 -34.91 -8.91
N GLY A 152 -15.26 -33.73 -8.30
CA GLY A 152 -14.05 -33.06 -7.83
C GLY A 152 -13.21 -32.44 -8.95
N GLU A 153 -13.74 -32.36 -10.17
CA GLU A 153 -13.07 -31.68 -11.28
C GLU A 153 -13.51 -30.22 -11.36
N ALA A 154 -12.55 -29.29 -11.35
CA ALA A 154 -12.81 -27.86 -11.41
C ALA A 154 -12.62 -27.32 -12.84
N LEU A 155 -13.56 -26.48 -13.28
CA LEU A 155 -13.46 -25.76 -14.54
C LEU A 155 -12.75 -24.41 -14.33
N ILE A 156 -11.83 -24.05 -15.22
CA ILE A 156 -11.22 -22.72 -15.22
C ILE A 156 -12.22 -21.69 -15.75
N CYS A 157 -12.63 -20.75 -14.90
CA CYS A 157 -13.45 -19.61 -15.29
C CYS A 157 -13.06 -18.35 -14.49
N PHE A 158 -13.41 -17.18 -15.01
CA PHE A 158 -13.05 -15.91 -14.37
C PHE A 158 -14.19 -15.40 -13.50
N GLU A 159 -13.97 -15.39 -12.18
CA GLU A 159 -14.87 -14.75 -11.22
C GLU A 159 -14.23 -13.47 -10.68
N PRO A 160 -14.75 -12.27 -11.05
CA PRO A 160 -14.26 -11.03 -10.50
C PRO A 160 -14.71 -10.90 -9.03
N ALA A 161 -13.83 -10.35 -8.18
CA ALA A 161 -14.17 -10.07 -6.79
C ALA A 161 -15.39 -9.15 -6.64
N SER A 162 -15.68 -8.34 -7.67
CA SER A 162 -16.86 -7.48 -7.74
C SER A 162 -18.17 -8.26 -7.63
N HIS A 163 -18.26 -9.51 -8.08
CA HIS A 163 -19.51 -10.29 -7.94
C HIS A 163 -19.85 -10.58 -6.47
N LEU A 164 -18.84 -10.91 -5.66
CA LEU A 164 -18.99 -11.12 -4.23
C LEU A 164 -19.18 -9.79 -3.48
N ILE A 165 -18.36 -8.80 -3.81
CA ILE A 165 -18.30 -7.52 -3.10
C ILE A 165 -19.43 -6.56 -3.52
N ALA A 166 -19.97 -6.67 -4.74
CA ALA A 166 -21.05 -5.82 -5.24
C ALA A 166 -22.44 -6.45 -5.10
N SER A 167 -22.51 -7.68 -4.58
CA SER A 167 -23.77 -8.41 -4.35
C SER A 167 -24.75 -7.64 -3.45
N SER A 168 -24.24 -6.82 -2.52
CA SER A 168 -25.07 -5.96 -1.68
C SER A 168 -24.45 -4.59 -1.42
N TRP A 169 -25.30 -3.59 -1.19
CA TRP A 169 -24.88 -2.26 -0.75
C TRP A 169 -23.99 -2.32 0.50
N TRP A 170 -24.25 -3.28 1.39
CA TRP A 170 -23.49 -3.45 2.64
C TRP A 170 -22.08 -3.97 2.41
N HIS A 171 -21.83 -4.72 1.32
CA HIS A 171 -20.49 -5.14 0.92
C HIS A 171 -19.71 -4.00 0.23
N ILE A 172 -20.37 -3.13 -0.54
CA ILE A 172 -19.71 -2.00 -1.22
C ILE A 172 -19.45 -0.82 -0.27
N ALA A 173 -20.33 -0.59 0.71
CA ALA A 173 -20.31 0.58 1.57
C ALA A 173 -18.96 0.82 2.31
N PRO A 174 -18.31 -0.20 2.90
CA PRO A 174 -16.96 -0.04 3.48
C PRO A 174 -15.93 0.45 2.45
N GLY A 175 -15.97 -0.09 1.23
CA GLY A 175 -15.12 0.33 0.12
C GLY A 175 -15.37 1.77 -0.30
N ALA A 176 -16.64 2.18 -0.41
CA ALA A 176 -17.01 3.56 -0.74
C ALA A 176 -16.59 4.56 0.35
N ILE A 177 -16.83 4.23 1.62
CA ILE A 177 -16.38 5.05 2.78
C ILE A 177 -14.86 5.20 2.76
N ASN A 178 -14.13 4.13 2.45
CA ASN A 178 -12.68 4.13 2.33
C ASN A 178 -12.18 5.06 1.22
N THR A 179 -12.85 5.08 0.07
CA THR A 179 -12.54 6.02 -1.01
C THR A 179 -12.72 7.47 -0.56
N PHE A 180 -13.80 7.80 0.15
CA PHE A 180 -13.98 9.13 0.73
C PHE A 180 -12.91 9.45 1.79
N ALA A 181 -12.55 8.49 2.64
CA ALA A 181 -11.53 8.66 3.66
C ALA A 181 -10.17 9.03 3.05
N LEU A 182 -9.78 8.37 1.95
CA LEU A 182 -8.52 8.68 1.26
C LEU A 182 -8.55 10.06 0.59
N ILE A 183 -9.63 10.43 -0.09
CA ILE A 183 -9.77 11.76 -0.70
C ILE A 183 -9.70 12.87 0.37
N VAL A 184 -10.37 12.68 1.52
CA VAL A 184 -10.29 13.61 2.65
C VAL A 184 -8.86 13.66 3.22
N SER A 185 -8.19 12.52 3.31
CA SER A 185 -6.81 12.43 3.79
C SER A 185 -5.80 13.17 2.90
N SER A 186 -6.03 13.15 1.58
CA SER A 186 -5.31 13.94 0.58
C SER A 186 -5.55 15.42 0.77
N PHE A 187 -6.80 15.85 1.01
CA PHE A 187 -7.07 17.25 1.31
C PHE A 187 -6.36 17.71 2.60
N THR A 188 -6.38 16.90 3.66
CA THR A 188 -5.73 17.28 4.92
C THR A 188 -4.22 17.40 4.80
N ILE A 189 -3.55 16.61 3.94
CA ILE A 189 -2.10 16.73 3.76
C ILE A 189 -1.70 18.03 3.06
N VAL A 190 -2.49 18.48 2.07
CA VAL A 190 -2.29 19.78 1.40
C VAL A 190 -2.48 20.93 2.40
N GLN A 191 -3.47 20.81 3.29
CA GLN A 191 -3.68 21.80 4.34
C GLN A 191 -2.52 21.83 5.33
N ALA A 192 -1.94 20.68 5.69
CA ALA A 192 -0.75 20.62 6.51
C ALA A 192 0.43 21.36 5.85
N LEU A 193 0.67 21.12 4.56
CA LEU A 193 1.70 21.81 3.78
C LEU A 193 1.45 23.32 3.74
N ARG A 194 0.22 23.75 3.47
CA ARG A 194 -0.16 25.17 3.42
C ARG A 194 0.18 25.90 4.72
N TYR A 195 -0.11 25.32 5.87
CA TYR A 195 0.21 25.94 7.16
C TYR A 195 1.71 25.85 7.52
N ALA A 196 2.40 24.81 7.08
CA ALA A 196 3.85 24.67 7.28
C ALA A 196 4.67 25.66 6.43
N SER A 197 4.23 25.92 5.19
CA SER A 197 4.91 26.81 4.24
C SER A 197 4.64 28.30 4.45
N LYS A 198 3.72 28.67 5.35
CA LYS A 198 3.42 30.08 5.66
C LYS A 198 4.67 30.83 6.17
N PRO A 199 5.00 32.03 5.65
CA PRO A 199 6.16 32.82 6.07
C PRO A 199 6.27 32.99 7.59
N VAL A 200 7.51 33.13 8.08
CA VAL A 200 7.77 33.44 9.49
C VAL A 200 7.16 34.81 9.82
N GLY A 201 6.34 34.86 10.88
CA GLY A 201 5.65 36.08 11.32
C GLY A 201 4.18 36.21 10.90
N GLU A 202 3.67 35.42 9.94
CA GLU A 202 2.23 35.45 9.60
C GLU A 202 1.34 34.76 10.63
N ILE A 203 1.87 33.72 11.28
CA ILE A 203 1.15 32.91 12.27
C ILE A 203 2.07 32.61 13.44
N ASP A 204 1.49 32.57 14.63
CA ASP A 204 2.18 32.12 15.84
C ASP A 204 2.70 30.67 15.67
N GLU A 205 3.92 30.42 16.16
CA GLU A 205 4.60 29.13 15.99
C GLU A 205 3.87 28.00 16.72
N ASN A 206 3.29 28.26 17.89
CA ASN A 206 2.49 27.27 18.61
C ASN A 206 1.21 26.95 17.82
N ARG A 207 0.62 27.95 17.17
CA ARG A 207 -0.53 27.74 16.29
C ARG A 207 -0.16 26.93 15.04
N ARG A 208 0.96 27.23 14.39
CA ARG A 208 1.50 26.44 13.26
C ARG A 208 1.66 24.97 13.66
N LYS A 209 2.39 24.73 14.75
CA LYS A 209 2.63 23.41 15.32
C LYS A 209 1.32 22.62 15.52
N LYS A 210 0.33 23.21 16.20
CA LYS A 210 -0.96 22.57 16.46
C LYS A 210 -1.72 22.25 15.18
N LEU A 211 -1.75 23.16 14.21
CA LEU A 211 -2.48 22.95 12.97
C LEU A 211 -1.83 21.87 12.11
N VAL A 212 -0.52 21.95 11.88
CA VAL A 212 0.23 20.94 11.11
C VAL A 212 0.10 19.55 11.74
N THR A 213 0.25 19.45 13.07
CA THR A 213 0.10 18.17 13.79
C THR A 213 -1.31 17.62 13.66
N ARG A 214 -2.35 18.46 13.75
CA ARG A 214 -3.74 18.01 13.61
C ARG A 214 -4.03 17.51 12.21
N TYR A 215 -3.62 18.23 11.17
CA TYR A 215 -3.88 17.80 9.80
C TYR A 215 -3.11 16.53 9.42
N LEU A 216 -1.82 16.42 9.78
CA LEU A 216 -1.06 15.19 9.57
C LEU A 216 -1.60 14.02 10.41
N GLY A 217 -1.98 14.28 11.66
CA GLY A 217 -2.60 13.30 12.54
C GLY A 217 -3.98 12.82 12.04
N SER A 218 -4.77 13.70 11.43
CA SER A 218 -6.01 13.33 10.75
C SER A 218 -5.75 12.41 9.56
N THR A 219 -4.78 12.74 8.69
CA THR A 219 -4.38 11.85 7.58
C THR A 219 -3.93 10.48 8.10
N TRP A 220 -3.10 10.46 9.15
CA TRP A 220 -2.62 9.23 9.77
C TRP A 220 -3.75 8.36 10.33
N LEU A 221 -4.72 8.98 11.03
CA LEU A 221 -5.87 8.25 11.56
C LEU A 221 -6.75 7.67 10.45
N LEU A 222 -7.03 8.45 9.40
CA LEU A 222 -7.82 7.99 8.25
C LEU A 222 -7.13 6.84 7.52
N ALA A 223 -5.80 6.90 7.39
CA ALA A 223 -5.00 5.82 6.79
C ALA A 223 -5.08 4.52 7.59
N ILE A 224 -5.01 4.60 8.92
CA ILE A 224 -5.14 3.42 9.80
C ILE A 224 -6.55 2.84 9.70
N ILE A 225 -7.58 3.69 9.71
CA ILE A 225 -8.97 3.25 9.53
C ILE A 225 -9.12 2.53 8.18
N PHE A 226 -8.59 3.12 7.10
CA PHE A 226 -8.61 2.51 5.77
C PHE A 226 -7.99 1.11 5.76
N LEU A 227 -6.77 0.97 6.29
CA LEU A 227 -6.07 -0.31 6.27
C LEU A 227 -6.75 -1.33 7.20
N THR A 228 -7.29 -0.89 8.33
CA THR A 228 -8.04 -1.76 9.26
C THR A 228 -9.30 -2.29 8.60
N LEU A 229 -10.09 -1.43 7.96
CA LEU A 229 -11.29 -1.85 7.23
C LEU A 229 -10.96 -2.84 6.12
N LYS A 230 -9.82 -2.68 5.43
CA LYS A 230 -9.36 -3.65 4.44
C LYS A 230 -8.99 -5.00 5.05
N MET A 231 -8.30 -5.02 6.19
CA MET A 231 -7.99 -6.27 6.88
C MET A 231 -9.24 -6.98 7.38
N VAL A 232 -10.23 -6.23 7.87
CA VAL A 232 -11.52 -6.78 8.28
C VAL A 232 -12.25 -7.39 7.09
N GLU A 233 -12.29 -6.69 5.96
CA GLU A 233 -12.92 -7.18 4.72
C GLU A 233 -12.31 -8.50 4.22
N TRP A 234 -10.98 -8.62 4.26
CA TRP A 234 -10.30 -9.83 3.78
C TRP A 234 -10.48 -11.02 4.72
N PHE A 235 -10.34 -10.80 6.04
CA PHE A 235 -10.16 -11.90 6.98
C PHE A 235 -11.35 -12.14 7.91
N ILE A 236 -12.04 -11.08 8.35
CA ILE A 236 -12.99 -11.16 9.48
C ILE A 236 -14.44 -11.10 9.02
N GLY A 237 -14.78 -10.19 8.10
CA GLY A 237 -16.15 -9.87 7.74
C GLY A 237 -16.76 -8.80 8.64
N PHE A 238 -17.97 -8.36 8.31
CA PHE A 238 -18.68 -7.31 9.04
C PHE A 238 -20.05 -7.79 9.50
N TYR A 239 -20.34 -7.60 10.78
CA TYR A 239 -21.70 -7.74 11.29
C TYR A 239 -22.39 -6.38 11.32
N VAL A 240 -23.47 -6.23 10.58
CA VAL A 240 -24.31 -5.02 10.62
C VAL A 240 -25.52 -5.31 11.51
N PRO A 241 -25.57 -4.78 12.75
CA PRO A 241 -26.73 -4.98 13.63
C PRO A 241 -27.97 -4.31 13.05
N GLU A 242 -29.14 -4.83 13.38
CA GLU A 242 -30.42 -4.24 12.95
C GLU A 242 -30.56 -2.80 13.45
N ILE A 243 -30.72 -1.86 12.51
CA ILE A 243 -30.96 -0.44 12.83
C ILE A 243 -32.39 -0.10 12.43
N SER A 244 -33.32 -0.35 13.35
CA SER A 244 -34.77 -0.22 13.15
C SER A 244 -35.23 1.16 12.68
N PHE A 245 -34.51 2.24 13.02
CA PHE A 245 -34.85 3.61 12.57
C PHE A 245 -34.46 3.92 11.12
N LEU A 246 -33.53 3.16 10.53
CA LEU A 246 -33.08 3.31 9.15
C LEU A 246 -33.65 2.22 8.22
N GLY A 247 -34.46 1.30 8.75
CA GLY A 247 -35.00 0.17 7.99
C GLY A 247 -33.95 -0.87 7.58
N ILE A 248 -32.78 -0.86 8.23
CA ILE A 248 -31.65 -1.73 7.90
C ILE A 248 -31.86 -3.08 8.58
N HIS A 249 -31.99 -4.14 7.78
CA HIS A 249 -32.13 -5.51 8.26
C HIS A 249 -30.76 -6.08 8.65
N GLU A 250 -30.74 -7.11 9.49
CA GLU A 250 -29.53 -7.81 9.90
C GLU A 250 -28.85 -8.46 8.68
N HIS A 251 -27.55 -8.14 8.49
CA HIS A 251 -26.74 -8.73 7.45
C HIS A 251 -25.39 -9.16 8.04
N ASP A 252 -25.09 -10.45 7.92
CA ASP A 252 -23.78 -11.02 8.24
C ASP A 252 -22.94 -11.06 6.96
N ILE A 253 -21.99 -10.15 6.83
CA ILE A 253 -21.06 -10.09 5.70
C ILE A 253 -19.89 -11.00 6.02
N LYS A 254 -19.83 -12.15 5.34
CA LYS A 254 -18.67 -13.03 5.41
C LYS A 254 -17.44 -12.34 4.81
N SER A 255 -16.26 -12.71 5.30
CA SER A 255 -15.00 -12.26 4.71
C SER A 255 -14.76 -12.96 3.38
N LEU A 256 -13.95 -12.35 2.50
CA LEU A 256 -13.53 -12.97 1.24
C LEU A 256 -12.90 -14.36 1.46
N VAL A 257 -12.13 -14.51 2.54
CA VAL A 257 -11.54 -15.79 2.96
C VAL A 257 -12.63 -16.78 3.41
N ALA A 258 -13.63 -16.33 4.18
CA ALA A 258 -14.73 -17.19 4.61
C ALA A 258 -15.65 -17.62 3.44
N GLU A 259 -15.71 -16.83 2.37
CA GLU A 259 -16.40 -17.19 1.12
C GLU A 259 -15.56 -18.09 0.22
N GLY A 260 -14.30 -18.37 0.56
CA GLY A 260 -13.41 -19.23 -0.22
C GLY A 260 -12.70 -18.50 -1.37
N TYR A 261 -12.84 -17.18 -1.47
CA TYR A 261 -12.12 -16.36 -2.45
C TYR A 261 -10.65 -16.18 -2.01
N MET A 262 -9.81 -17.16 -2.33
CA MET A 262 -8.38 -17.21 -1.96
C MET A 262 -7.48 -17.36 -3.19
N ILE A 263 -6.21 -16.98 -3.05
CA ILE A 263 -5.20 -17.10 -4.12
C ILE A 263 -5.07 -18.54 -4.64
N ASN A 264 -5.26 -19.53 -3.77
CA ASN A 264 -5.20 -20.97 -4.06
C ASN A 264 -6.59 -21.60 -4.22
N ALA A 265 -7.61 -20.83 -4.59
CA ALA A 265 -8.98 -21.33 -4.78
C ALA A 265 -9.13 -22.06 -6.13
N ASP A 266 -8.53 -23.24 -6.22
CA ASP A 266 -8.66 -24.18 -7.35
C ASP A 266 -9.97 -24.97 -7.30
N HIS A 267 -10.57 -25.14 -6.11
CA HIS A 267 -11.86 -25.79 -5.87
C HIS A 267 -12.84 -24.83 -5.20
N TYR A 268 -13.28 -23.82 -5.94
CA TYR A 268 -14.26 -22.83 -5.48
C TYR A 268 -15.69 -23.25 -5.82
N HIS A 269 -16.58 -23.17 -4.83
CA HIS A 269 -18.01 -23.40 -5.01
C HIS A 269 -18.78 -22.16 -4.57
N HIS A 270 -19.47 -21.53 -5.51
CA HIS A 270 -20.36 -20.41 -5.19
C HIS A 270 -21.67 -20.96 -4.64
N HIS A 271 -22.23 -20.31 -3.62
CA HIS A 271 -23.52 -20.69 -3.04
C HIS A 271 -24.70 -20.62 -4.04
N ASP A 272 -24.54 -19.87 -5.13
CA ASP A 272 -25.60 -19.59 -6.10
C ASP A 272 -25.47 -20.45 -7.36
N TRP A 273 -24.36 -21.20 -7.52
CA TRP A 273 -24.11 -22.03 -8.70
C TRP A 273 -24.57 -23.47 -8.48
N VAL A 274 -25.85 -23.62 -8.16
CA VAL A 274 -26.52 -24.90 -8.00
C VAL A 274 -27.51 -25.08 -9.15
N ASP A 275 -27.37 -26.16 -9.91
CA ASP A 275 -28.32 -26.50 -10.96
C ASP A 275 -29.69 -26.78 -10.34
N PRO A 276 -30.75 -26.01 -10.68
CA PRO A 276 -32.08 -26.22 -10.14
C PRO A 276 -32.71 -27.57 -10.53
N VAL A 277 -32.21 -28.24 -11.57
CA VAL A 277 -32.77 -29.50 -12.07
C VAL A 277 -32.12 -30.71 -11.41
N THR A 278 -30.79 -30.80 -11.46
CA THR A 278 -30.04 -31.95 -10.92
C THR A 278 -29.63 -31.76 -9.46
N GLY A 279 -29.61 -30.52 -8.96
CA GLY A 279 -29.03 -30.19 -7.66
C GLY A 279 -27.49 -30.21 -7.65
N ALA A 280 -26.85 -30.44 -8.81
CA ALA A 280 -25.40 -30.41 -8.91
C ALA A 280 -24.86 -29.01 -8.60
N THR A 281 -23.72 -28.92 -7.91
CA THR A 281 -23.04 -27.65 -7.64
C THR A 281 -21.82 -27.54 -8.56
N MET A 282 -21.68 -26.41 -9.25
CA MET A 282 -20.54 -26.15 -10.14
C MET A 282 -19.25 -25.94 -9.33
N LEU A 283 -18.16 -26.58 -9.78
CA LEU A 283 -16.83 -26.41 -9.19
C LEU A 283 -15.94 -25.61 -10.14
N ALA A 284 -15.37 -24.51 -9.66
CA ALA A 284 -14.60 -23.57 -10.45
C ALA A 284 -13.18 -23.36 -9.90
N ASP A 285 -12.20 -23.23 -10.79
CA ASP A 285 -10.88 -22.71 -10.48
C ASP A 285 -10.88 -21.20 -10.75
N ILE A 286 -10.92 -20.42 -9.66
CA ILE A 286 -10.93 -18.95 -9.68
C ILE A 286 -9.58 -18.35 -9.25
N SER A 287 -8.54 -19.18 -9.12
CA SER A 287 -7.22 -18.80 -8.61
C SER A 287 -6.64 -17.58 -9.31
N VAL A 288 -6.86 -17.43 -10.62
CA VAL A 288 -6.41 -16.28 -11.42
C VAL A 288 -7.12 -14.99 -11.01
N GLY A 289 -8.45 -15.02 -10.86
CA GLY A 289 -9.24 -13.87 -10.42
C GLY A 289 -8.81 -13.41 -9.03
N ALA A 290 -8.73 -14.35 -8.08
CA ALA A 290 -8.31 -14.07 -6.72
C ALA A 290 -6.86 -13.58 -6.64
N SER A 291 -5.93 -14.20 -7.36
CA SER A 291 -4.53 -13.79 -7.41
C SER A 291 -4.38 -12.35 -7.91
N THR A 292 -5.04 -12.00 -9.02
CA THR A 292 -4.95 -10.63 -9.56
C THR A 292 -5.55 -9.59 -8.61
N PHE A 293 -6.64 -9.93 -7.90
CA PHE A 293 -7.23 -9.10 -6.86
C PHE A 293 -6.28 -8.88 -5.68
N TYR A 294 -5.82 -9.94 -5.01
CA TYR A 294 -4.99 -9.84 -3.80
C TYR A 294 -3.61 -9.28 -4.08
N VAL A 295 -2.98 -9.60 -5.22
CA VAL A 295 -1.69 -9.02 -5.58
C VAL A 295 -1.82 -7.52 -5.82
N THR A 296 -2.85 -7.06 -6.53
CA THR A 296 -3.03 -5.64 -6.83
C THR A 296 -3.40 -4.84 -5.58
N THR A 297 -4.44 -5.29 -4.87
CA THR A 297 -4.92 -4.62 -3.64
C THR A 297 -3.91 -4.75 -2.48
N GLY A 298 -3.19 -5.86 -2.39
CA GLY A 298 -2.10 -6.06 -1.42
C GLY A 298 -0.88 -5.19 -1.70
N THR A 299 -0.49 -5.06 -2.97
CA THR A 299 0.57 -4.10 -3.35
C THR A 299 0.18 -2.69 -2.95
N HIS A 300 -1.07 -2.25 -3.21
CA HIS A 300 -1.58 -0.97 -2.73
C HIS A 300 -1.58 -0.87 -1.19
N GLY A 301 -2.02 -1.91 -0.48
CA GLY A 301 -1.99 -1.96 0.98
C GLY A 301 -0.58 -1.81 1.57
N VAL A 302 0.43 -2.43 0.97
CA VAL A 302 1.85 -2.25 1.35
C VAL A 302 2.30 -0.80 1.17
N HIS A 303 1.87 -0.14 0.10
CA HIS A 303 2.15 1.29 -0.11
C HIS A 303 1.48 2.15 0.97
N VAL A 304 0.19 1.92 1.25
CA VAL A 304 -0.52 2.63 2.33
C VAL A 304 0.20 2.42 3.66
N PHE A 305 0.63 1.20 3.96
CA PHE A 305 1.38 0.88 5.17
C PHE A 305 2.72 1.64 5.25
N GLY A 306 3.51 1.64 4.17
CA GLY A 306 4.74 2.45 4.08
C GLY A 306 4.47 3.94 4.30
N GLY A 307 3.37 4.44 3.74
CA GLY A 307 2.89 5.80 3.98
C GLY A 307 2.47 6.06 5.43
N ILE A 308 1.83 5.12 6.12
CA ILE A 308 1.51 5.21 7.55
C ILE A 308 2.78 5.32 8.40
N VAL A 309 3.83 4.55 8.08
CA VAL A 309 5.13 4.65 8.76
C VAL A 309 5.72 6.06 8.57
N GLY A 310 5.71 6.59 7.35
CA GLY A 310 6.12 7.96 7.05
C GLY A 310 5.30 9.02 7.78
N LEU A 311 3.96 8.90 7.75
CA LEU A 311 3.03 9.78 8.46
C LEU A 311 3.24 9.76 9.97
N THR A 312 3.53 8.59 10.54
CA THR A 312 3.82 8.45 11.98
C THR A 312 5.04 9.30 12.33
N TYR A 313 6.12 9.16 11.57
CA TYR A 313 7.33 9.96 11.76
C TYR A 313 7.06 11.46 11.61
N MET A 314 6.37 11.87 10.54
CA MET A 314 6.04 13.28 10.29
C MET A 314 5.13 13.87 11.35
N THR A 315 4.15 13.12 11.83
CA THR A 315 3.23 13.57 12.89
C THR A 315 3.99 13.73 14.21
N LEU A 316 4.93 12.84 14.54
CA LEU A 316 5.80 12.98 15.70
C LEU A 316 6.77 14.16 15.57
N LYS A 317 7.30 14.41 14.36
CA LYS A 317 8.13 15.60 14.08
C LYS A 317 7.32 16.89 14.22
N ALA A 318 6.06 16.90 13.75
CA ALA A 318 5.15 18.02 13.90
C ALA A 318 4.81 18.30 15.36
N SER A 319 4.55 17.25 16.16
CA SER A 319 4.19 17.38 17.58
C SER A 319 5.34 17.89 18.43
N ARG A 320 6.59 17.81 17.95
CA ARG A 320 7.78 18.43 18.55
C ARG A 320 8.02 19.87 18.07
N GLY A 321 7.30 20.34 17.06
CA GLY A 321 7.47 21.68 16.47
C GLY A 321 8.57 21.73 15.41
N GLY A 322 8.95 20.59 14.84
CA GLY A 322 10.06 20.49 13.88
C GLY A 322 9.75 21.00 12.48
N TYR A 323 8.63 21.68 12.23
CA TYR A 323 8.27 22.21 10.91
C TYR A 323 8.35 23.74 10.85
N THR A 324 9.24 24.22 10.00
CA THR A 324 9.47 25.62 9.65
C THR A 324 9.29 25.79 8.14
N PRO A 325 9.15 27.03 7.62
CA PRO A 325 8.99 27.25 6.18
C PRO A 325 10.16 26.71 5.35
N LYS A 326 11.36 26.58 5.95
CA LYS A 326 12.56 26.05 5.28
C LYS A 326 12.51 24.53 5.09
N ASN A 327 11.80 23.79 5.94
CA ASN A 327 11.75 22.32 5.88
C ASN A 327 10.35 21.77 5.53
N ALA A 328 9.39 22.66 5.27
CA ALA A 328 8.03 22.31 4.81
C ALA A 328 8.05 21.50 3.49
N VAL A 329 9.12 21.61 2.71
CA VAL A 329 9.37 20.83 1.48
C VAL A 329 9.30 19.31 1.74
N SER A 330 9.67 18.84 2.92
CA SER A 330 9.52 17.42 3.27
C SER A 330 8.06 16.95 3.30
N ILE A 331 7.12 17.83 3.67
CA ILE A 331 5.68 17.57 3.59
C ILE A 331 5.21 17.56 2.14
N GLU A 332 5.80 18.39 1.28
CA GLU A 332 5.49 18.39 -0.16
C GLU A 332 5.87 17.05 -0.81
N TYR A 333 7.09 16.55 -0.55
CA TYR A 333 7.56 15.27 -1.13
C TYR A 333 6.70 14.09 -0.69
N PHE A 334 6.39 14.02 0.61
CA PHE A 334 5.50 12.99 1.12
C PHE A 334 4.06 13.18 0.63
N GLY A 335 3.61 14.43 0.47
CA GLY A 335 2.31 14.76 -0.12
C GLY A 335 2.15 14.23 -1.54
N LEU A 336 3.19 14.34 -2.37
CA LEU A 336 3.19 13.74 -3.72
C LEU A 336 3.02 12.22 -3.68
N TYR A 337 3.72 11.54 -2.76
CA TYR A 337 3.56 10.11 -2.54
C TYR A 337 2.14 9.74 -2.08
N TRP A 338 1.61 10.47 -1.10
CA TRP A 338 0.28 10.19 -0.57
C TRP A 338 -0.83 10.38 -1.62
N HIS A 339 -0.72 11.44 -2.44
CA HIS A 339 -1.64 11.66 -3.56
C HIS A 339 -1.54 10.57 -4.64
N PHE A 340 -0.35 10.03 -4.88
CA PHE A 340 -0.19 8.89 -5.77
C PHE A 340 -0.94 7.66 -5.23
N VAL A 341 -0.75 7.33 -3.95
CA VAL A 341 -1.44 6.18 -3.32
C VAL A 341 -2.96 6.34 -3.35
N ASP A 342 -3.46 7.56 -3.15
CA ASP A 342 -4.89 7.90 -3.28
C ASP A 342 -5.39 7.72 -4.72
N LEU A 343 -4.67 8.26 -5.71
CA LEU A 343 -5.02 8.13 -7.13
C LEU A 343 -5.07 6.67 -7.57
N VAL A 344 -4.12 5.84 -7.13
CA VAL A 344 -4.13 4.39 -7.41
C VAL A 344 -5.40 3.76 -6.84
N TRP A 345 -5.81 4.10 -5.61
CA TRP A 345 -7.03 3.55 -5.02
C TRP A 345 -8.29 3.93 -5.81
N VAL A 346 -8.39 5.18 -6.26
CA VAL A 346 -9.51 5.67 -7.09
C VAL A 346 -9.62 4.88 -8.40
N ILE A 347 -8.54 4.27 -8.89
CA ILE A 347 -8.54 3.36 -10.05
C ILE A 347 -8.83 1.92 -9.63
N VAL A 348 -8.22 1.42 -8.54
CA VAL A 348 -8.44 0.05 -8.03
C VAL A 348 -9.92 -0.19 -7.69
N PHE A 349 -10.56 0.77 -7.03
CA PHE A 349 -11.94 0.65 -6.58
C PHE A 349 -12.92 0.32 -7.74
N PRO A 350 -13.04 1.11 -8.81
CA PRO A 350 -13.95 0.76 -9.91
C PRO A 350 -13.55 -0.55 -10.61
N PHE A 351 -12.26 -0.80 -10.84
CA PHE A 351 -11.80 -1.96 -11.60
C PHE A 351 -12.05 -3.31 -10.91
N PHE A 352 -12.01 -3.34 -9.57
CA PHE A 352 -12.11 -4.60 -8.81
C PHE A 352 -13.37 -4.70 -7.95
N TYR A 353 -14.02 -3.57 -7.61
CA TYR A 353 -15.19 -3.55 -6.71
C TYR A 353 -16.49 -3.24 -7.43
N LEU A 354 -16.46 -2.53 -8.57
CA LEU A 354 -17.68 -2.16 -9.29
C LEU A 354 -17.87 -2.97 -10.57
N TYR A 355 -16.80 -3.12 -11.34
CA TYR A 355 -16.81 -3.89 -12.56
C TYR A 355 -16.29 -5.27 -12.27
#